data_AF-A0A522DL01-F1
#
_entry.id   AF-A0A522DL01-F1
#
_cell.length_a   1.000
_cell.length_b   1.000
_cell.length_c   1.000
_cell.angle_alpha   90.00
_cell.angle_beta   90.00
_cell.angle_gamma   90.00
#
_symmetry.space_group_name_H-M   'P 1'
#
loop_
_entity.id
_entity.type
_entity.pdbx_description
1 polymer ?
#
loop_
_entity_poly.entity_id
_entity_poly.type
_entity_poly.pdbx_seq_one_letter_code
_entity_poly.pdbx_strand_id
1 'polypeptide(L)'
;ATLVHFVIRHGITPIHFTAEVYELALIMAIFSTVLPAFFMNAGIRRIGAGKASIISTTGPIGTLVLAFIILHESVTISQLAGTLLVLAGAYSVSRIK
;
A
#
# COMPACT_ATOMS: atom_id res chain seq x y z
N ALA A 1 -12.85 -4.07 13.57
CA ALA A 1 -11.86 -4.74 14.46
C ALA A 1 -11.03 -3.73 15.26
N THR A 2 -10.30 -2.82 14.61
CA THR A 2 -9.44 -1.82 15.29
C THR A 2 -10.21 -0.84 16.19
N LEU A 3 -11.36 -0.33 15.75
CA LEU A 3 -12.25 0.51 16.58
C LEU A 3 -12.76 -0.22 17.83
N VAL A 4 -13.17 -1.48 17.68
CA VAL A 4 -13.63 -2.32 18.80
C VAL A 4 -12.47 -2.58 19.78
N HIS A 5 -11.28 -2.91 19.27
CA HIS A 5 -10.07 -3.07 20.09
C HIS A 5 -9.70 -1.77 20.83
N PHE A 6 -9.83 -0.60 20.18
CA PHE A 6 -9.59 0.69 20.82
C PHE A 6 -10.56 0.95 21.97
N VAL A 7 -11.87 0.76 21.74
CA VAL A 7 -12.91 0.94 22.77
C VAL A 7 -12.72 0.00 23.95
N ILE A 8 -12.30 -1.25 23.70
CA ILE A 8 -12.00 -2.22 24.76
C ILE A 8 -10.77 -1.78 25.58
N ARG A 9 -9.76 -1.18 24.95
CA ARG A 9 -8.49 -0.81 25.61
C ARG A 9 -8.49 0.58 26.25
N HIS A 10 -9.24 1.53 25.72
CA HIS A 10 -9.21 2.95 26.12
C HIS A 10 -10.57 3.50 26.58
N GLY A 11 -11.64 2.69 26.53
CA GLY A 11 -13.00 3.12 26.83
C GLY A 11 -13.56 4.09 25.78
N ILE A 12 -14.71 4.70 26.08
CA ILE A 12 -15.30 5.78 25.26
C ILE A 12 -14.74 7.12 25.76
N THR A 13 -13.41 7.23 25.82
CA THR A 13 -12.76 8.49 26.16
C THR A 13 -12.90 9.46 24.98
N PRO A 14 -13.20 10.76 25.22
CA PRO A 14 -13.34 11.71 24.13
C PRO A 14 -11.99 11.84 23.41
N ILE A 15 -12.04 11.57 22.11
CA ILE A 15 -10.90 11.58 21.21
C ILE A 15 -10.49 13.04 20.99
N HIS A 16 -9.64 13.56 21.87
CA HIS A 16 -8.97 14.85 21.68
C HIS A 16 -7.51 14.59 21.35
N PHE A 17 -7.24 14.32 20.07
CA PHE A 17 -5.88 14.32 19.54
C PHE A 17 -5.45 15.76 19.20
N THR A 18 -4.15 15.99 19.10
CA THR A 18 -3.61 17.27 18.63
C THR A 18 -4.06 17.55 17.20
N ALA A 19 -4.21 18.83 16.82
CA ALA A 19 -4.65 19.22 15.47
C ALA A 19 -3.80 18.58 14.35
N GLU A 20 -2.49 18.45 14.60
CA GLU A 20 -1.52 17.80 13.70
C GLU A 20 -1.91 16.36 13.33
N VAL A 21 -2.50 15.58 14.26
CA VAL A 21 -2.92 14.20 13.97
C VAL A 21 -4.06 14.19 12.97
N TYR A 22 -5.01 15.13 13.07
CA TYR A 22 -6.11 15.23 12.12
C TYR A 22 -5.63 15.66 10.73
N GLU A 23 -4.67 16.59 10.66
CA GLU A 23 -4.05 17.03 9.41
C GLU A 23 -3.32 15.87 8.72
N LEU A 24 -2.45 15.16 9.44
CA LEU A 24 -1.74 13.99 8.91
C LEU A 24 -2.71 12.87 8.49
N ALA A 25 -3.76 12.61 9.28
CA ALA A 25 -4.77 11.63 8.93
C ALA A 25 -5.52 12.01 7.64
N LEU A 26 -5.85 13.28 7.45
CA LEU A 26 -6.50 13.77 6.24
C LEU A 26 -5.57 13.62 5.02
N ILE A 27 -4.30 13.98 5.16
CA ILE A 27 -3.28 13.81 4.12
C ILE A 27 -3.15 12.33 3.74
N MET A 28 -3.00 11.44 4.72
CA MET A 28 -2.91 10.00 4.45
C MET A 28 -4.19 9.44 3.82
N ALA A 29 -5.37 9.87 4.28
CA ALA A 29 -6.64 9.44 3.69
C ALA A 29 -6.69 9.82 2.20
N ILE A 30 -6.36 11.05 1.84
CA ILE A 30 -6.42 11.50 0.46
C ILE A 30 -5.32 10.84 -0.40
N PHE A 31 -4.06 10.96 0.00
CA PHE A 31 -2.91 10.56 -0.82
C PHE A 31 -2.62 9.06 -0.79
N SER A 32 -2.85 8.38 0.33
CA SER A 32 -2.57 6.96 0.47
C SER A 32 -3.77 6.07 0.18
N THR A 33 -5.01 6.59 0.15
CA THR A 33 -6.21 5.76 -0.06
C THR A 33 -7.08 6.22 -1.22
N VAL A 34 -7.60 7.46 -1.19
CA VAL A 34 -8.55 7.94 -2.19
C VAL A 34 -7.88 8.02 -3.56
N LEU A 35 -6.79 8.80 -3.67
CA LEU A 35 -6.15 9.06 -4.94
C LEU A 35 -5.63 7.77 -5.62
N PRO A 36 -4.92 6.87 -4.92
CA PRO A 36 -4.46 5.61 -5.50
C PRO A 36 -5.61 4.71 -5.95
N ALA A 37 -6.73 4.64 -5.21
CA ALA A 37 -7.89 3.85 -5.60
C ALA A 37 -8.52 4.37 -6.90
N PHE A 38 -8.66 5.69 -7.04
CA PHE A 38 -9.16 6.30 -8.28
C PHE A 38 -8.23 6.03 -9.46
N PHE A 39 -6.91 6.15 -9.27
CA PHE A 39 -5.93 5.87 -10.32
C PHE A 39 -5.91 4.40 -10.73
N MET A 40 -5.98 3.48 -9.77
CA MET A 40 -6.09 2.05 -10.04
C MET A 40 -7.34 1.74 -10.86
N ASN A 41 -8.50 2.26 -10.44
CA ASN A 41 -9.77 2.04 -11.15
C ASN A 41 -9.76 2.66 -12.56
N ALA A 42 -9.15 3.84 -12.72
CA ALA A 42 -8.97 4.46 -14.03
C ALA A 42 -8.03 3.65 -14.93
N GLY A 43 -6.93 3.11 -14.37
CA GLY A 43 -6.02 2.21 -15.05
C GLY A 43 -6.72 0.94 -15.53
N ILE A 44 -7.42 0.24 -14.63
CA ILE A 44 -8.20 -0.96 -14.96
C ILE A 44 -9.20 -0.67 -16.08
N ARG A 45 -9.90 0.46 -16.05
CA ARG A 45 -10.86 0.84 -17.11
C ARG A 45 -10.19 1.04 -18.48
N ARG A 46 -8.91 1.42 -18.52
CA ARG A 46 -8.16 1.66 -19.77
C ARG A 46 -7.49 0.41 -20.33
N ILE A 47 -6.91 -0.45 -19.49
CA ILE A 47 -6.10 -1.60 -19.94
C ILE A 47 -6.67 -2.97 -19.58
N GLY A 48 -7.79 -3.01 -18.86
CA GLY A 48 -8.42 -4.22 -18.35
C GLY A 48 -7.76 -4.78 -17.09
N ALA A 49 -8.53 -5.53 -16.30
CA ALA A 49 -8.09 -6.07 -15.01
C ALA A 49 -6.86 -6.99 -15.11
N GLY A 50 -6.75 -7.78 -16.18
CA GLY A 50 -5.61 -8.69 -16.37
C GLY A 50 -4.28 -7.96 -16.49
N LYS A 51 -4.19 -6.97 -17.39
CA LYS A 51 -2.95 -6.19 -17.58
C LYS A 51 -2.67 -5.29 -16.38
N ALA A 52 -3.70 -4.69 -15.79
CA ALA A 52 -3.56 -3.88 -14.59
C ALA A 52 -3.02 -4.68 -13.40
N SER A 53 -3.45 -5.94 -13.22
CA SER A 53 -2.93 -6.82 -12.17
C SER A 53 -1.43 -7.08 -12.34
N ILE A 54 -0.98 -7.39 -13.55
CA ILE A 54 0.45 -7.61 -13.86
C ILE A 54 1.28 -6.35 -13.58
N ILE A 55 0.78 -5.18 -13.97
CA ILE A 55 1.48 -3.91 -13.68
C ILE A 55 1.51 -3.65 -12.18
N SER A 56 0.41 -3.91 -11.45
CA SER A 56 0.36 -3.70 -10.01
C SER A 56 1.38 -4.56 -9.24
N THR A 57 1.83 -5.67 -9.83
CA THR A 57 2.84 -6.54 -9.21
C THR A 57 4.25 -5.99 -9.23
N THR A 58 4.51 -4.88 -9.95
CA THR A 58 5.76 -4.11 -9.78
C THR A 58 5.71 -3.19 -8.55
N GLY A 59 4.58 -3.13 -7.85
CA GLY A 59 4.39 -2.34 -6.63
C GLY A 59 5.47 -2.57 -5.56
N PRO A 60 5.84 -3.81 -5.20
CA PRO A 60 6.89 -4.08 -4.22
C PRO A 60 8.25 -3.47 -4.58
N ILE A 61 8.62 -3.44 -5.87
CA ILE A 61 9.86 -2.80 -6.32
C ILE A 61 9.80 -1.30 -6.04
N GLY A 62 8.69 -0.66 -6.40
CA GLY A 62 8.46 0.76 -6.14
C GLY A 62 8.53 1.09 -4.64
N THR A 63 7.87 0.29 -3.81
CA THR A 63 7.91 0.45 -2.35
C THR A 63 9.33 0.31 -1.80
N LEU A 64 10.11 -0.66 -2.28
CA LEU A 64 11.48 -0.88 -1.83
C LEU A 64 12.40 0.31 -2.19
N VAL A 65 12.26 0.84 -3.41
CA VAL A 65 12.99 2.03 -3.85
C VAL A 65 12.60 3.25 -3.03
N LEU A 66 11.31 3.45 -2.75
CA LEU A 66 10.84 4.54 -1.90
C LEU A 66 11.33 4.40 -0.45
N ALA A 67 11.35 3.19 0.10
CA ALA A 67 11.87 2.94 1.44
C ALA A 67 13.36 3.30 1.53
N PHE A 68 14.14 2.93 0.51
CA PHE A 68 15.57 3.28 0.45
C PHE A 68 15.81 4.79 0.29
N ILE A 69 15.08 5.46 -0.61
CA ILE A 69 15.32 6.87 -0.94
C ILE A 69 14.69 7.83 0.08
N ILE A 70 13.44 7.58 0.47
CA ILE A 70 12.65 8.51 1.32
C ILE A 70 12.86 8.18 2.79
N LEU A 71 12.71 6.90 3.16
CA LEU A 71 12.82 6.47 4.56
C LEU A 71 14.28 6.20 4.96
N HIS A 72 15.22 6.21 4.01
CA HIS A 72 16.64 5.91 4.24
C HIS A 72 16.87 4.53 4.89
N GLU A 73 15.99 3.57 4.60
CA GLU A 73 16.09 2.21 5.12
C GLU A 73 17.06 1.36 4.30
N SER A 74 17.92 0.60 4.98
CA SER A 74 18.82 -0.36 4.31
C SER A 74 18.02 -1.52 3.72
N VAL A 75 18.11 -1.69 2.40
CA VAL A 75 17.51 -2.82 1.70
C VAL A 75 18.21 -4.11 2.09
N THR A 76 17.47 -5.02 2.72
CA THR A 76 17.97 -6.31 3.16
C THR A 76 17.83 -7.39 2.09
N ILE A 77 18.67 -8.43 2.18
CA ILE A 77 18.63 -9.58 1.27
C ILE A 77 17.28 -10.31 1.34
N SER A 78 16.65 -10.36 2.52
CA SER A 78 15.33 -10.99 2.69
C SER A 78 14.21 -10.21 2.00
N GLN A 79 14.23 -8.88 2.03
CA GLN A 79 13.30 -8.04 1.26
C GLN A 79 13.49 -8.23 -0.25
N LEU A 80 14.74 -8.34 -0.70
CA LEU A 80 15.04 -8.62 -2.11
C LEU A 80 14.52 -9.98 -2.53
N ALA A 81 14.77 -11.02 -1.73
CA ALA A 81 14.29 -12.38 -1.98
C ALA A 81 12.76 -12.46 -2.00
N GLY A 82 12.09 -11.79 -1.06
CA GLY A 82 10.62 -11.70 -1.04
C GLY A 82 10.06 -10.98 -2.26
N THR A 83 10.71 -9.88 -2.69
CA THR A 83 10.33 -9.14 -3.90
C THR A 83 10.46 -10.02 -5.14
N LEU A 84 11.58 -10.73 -5.29
CA LEU A 84 11.80 -11.69 -6.38
C LEU A 84 10.76 -12.81 -6.39
N LEU A 85 10.40 -13.33 -5.21
CA LEU A 85 9.39 -14.38 -5.08
C LEU A 85 8.01 -13.91 -5.56
N VAL A 86 7.59 -12.70 -5.18
CA VAL A 86 6.32 -12.11 -5.63
C VAL A 86 6.29 -11.92 -7.14
N LEU A 87 7.38 -11.40 -7.72
CA LEU A 87 7.51 -11.20 -9.17
C LEU A 87 7.48 -12.54 -9.93
N ALA A 88 8.16 -13.57 -9.42
CA ALA A 88 8.17 -14.90 -10.02
C ALA A 88 6.77 -15.56 -9.99
N GLY A 89 6.05 -15.43 -8.88
CA GLY A 89 4.67 -15.89 -8.76
C GLY A 89 3.74 -15.19 -9.75
N ALA A 90 3.85 -13.87 -9.85
CA ALA A 90 3.06 -13.06 -10.78
C ALA A 90 3.35 -13.40 -12.25
N TYR A 91 4.63 -13.58 -12.58
CA TYR A 91 5.05 -14.00 -13.92
C TYR A 91 4.47 -15.37 -14.28
N SER A 92 4.51 -16.32 -13.34
CA SER A 92 3.92 -17.66 -13.53
C SER A 92 2.42 -17.57 -13.81
N VAL A 93 1.66 -16.79 -13.02
CA VAL A 93 0.22 -16.58 -13.22
C VAL A 93 -0.07 -15.87 -14.54
N SER A 94 0.75 -14.89 -14.92
CA SER A 94 0.60 -14.18 -16.19
C SER A 94 0.78 -15.09 -17.41
N ARG A 95 1.50 -16.21 -17.29
CA ARG A 95 1.77 -17.17 -18.37
C ARG A 95 0.72 -18.28 -18.47
N ILE A 96 -0.21 -18.38 -17.51
CA ILE A 96 -1.29 -19.39 -17.48
C ILE A 96 -2.51 -18.96 -18.35
N LYS A 97 -2.40 -17.85 -19.09
CA LYS A 97 -3.40 -17.44 -20.10
C LYS A 97 -3.07 -17.95 -21.49
#